data_AF-A0A2X1N8Z5-F1
#
_entry.id   AF-A0A2X1N8Z5-F1
#
_cell.length_a   1.000
_cell.length_b   1.000
_cell.length_c   1.000
_cell.angle_alpha   90.00
_cell.angle_beta   90.00
_cell.angle_gamma   90.00
#
_symmetry.space_group_name_H-M   'P 1'
#
loop_
_entity.id
_entity.type
_entity.pdbx_description
1 polymer ?
#
loop_
_entity_poly.entity_id
_entity_poly.type
_entity_poly.pdbx_seq_one_letter_code
_entity_poly.pdbx_strand_id
1 'polypeptide(L)'
;MRTLGTAACPPYHIAFVIGGTSAETNLKTVKLASAKYYDELPTEGNEHGQAFRDVELEKELLIEAQNLGLGAQFGGKYFAHDIRVIRLPRHGASCPVGMGVSCSADRNIKAKINRQGIWIEKLEHNPGKYIPEELRKAGRRRSGAR
;
A
#
# COMPACT_ATOMS: atom_id res chain seq x y z
N MET A 1 -4.81 2.66 13.32
CA MET A 1 -3.93 1.53 12.92
C MET A 1 -4.04 0.31 13.84
N ARG A 2 -3.95 0.43 15.18
CA ARG A 2 -4.01 -0.74 16.10
C ARG A 2 -5.18 -1.70 15.84
N THR A 3 -6.36 -1.16 15.49
CA THR A 3 -7.57 -1.95 15.19
C THR A 3 -7.46 -2.84 13.95
N LEU A 4 -6.51 -2.60 13.04
CA LEU A 4 -6.23 -3.52 11.93
C LEU A 4 -5.66 -4.85 12.44
N GLY A 5 -4.92 -4.82 13.54
CA GLY A 5 -4.21 -5.97 14.09
C GLY A 5 -3.37 -6.69 13.04
N THR A 6 -3.16 -7.99 13.25
CA THR A 6 -2.36 -8.85 12.38
C THR A 6 -3.22 -9.79 11.52
N ALA A 7 -4.55 -9.61 11.55
CA ALA A 7 -5.53 -10.52 10.94
C ALA A 7 -5.48 -10.56 9.41
N ALA A 8 -4.88 -9.56 8.75
CA ALA A 8 -4.78 -9.49 7.29
C ALA A 8 -3.34 -9.72 6.77
N CYS A 9 -2.50 -10.42 7.53
CA CYS A 9 -1.14 -10.80 7.12
C CYS A 9 -0.22 -9.60 6.78
N PRO A 10 0.17 -8.77 7.77
CA PRO A 10 1.22 -7.77 7.61
C PRO A 10 2.57 -8.43 7.23
N PRO A 11 3.54 -7.68 6.64
CA PRO A 11 3.56 -6.21 6.55
C PRO A 11 2.59 -5.64 5.51
N TYR A 12 1.92 -4.54 5.86
CA TYR A 12 0.89 -3.92 5.04
C TYR A 12 1.40 -2.81 4.12
N HIS A 13 0.77 -2.64 2.96
CA HIS A 13 0.68 -1.33 2.30
C HIS A 13 -0.57 -0.62 2.83
N ILE A 14 -0.42 0.33 3.76
CA ILE A 14 -1.58 0.97 4.39
C ILE A 14 -1.94 2.24 3.62
N ALA A 15 -3.23 2.41 3.32
CA ALA A 15 -3.75 3.63 2.73
C ALA A 15 -4.69 4.35 3.68
N PHE A 16 -4.54 5.66 3.77
CA PHE A 16 -5.46 6.60 4.40
C PHE A 16 -6.02 7.54 3.35
N VAL A 17 -7.32 7.83 3.45
CA VAL A 17 -7.96 8.88 2.65
C VAL A 17 -8.74 9.79 3.57
N ILE A 18 -8.44 11.09 3.52
CA ILE A 18 -9.06 12.12 4.34
C ILE A 18 -9.85 13.05 3.42
N GLY A 19 -11.15 13.16 3.67
CA GLY A 19 -12.08 13.87 2.79
C GLY A 19 -12.70 12.95 1.74
N GLY A 20 -13.42 13.54 0.79
CA GLY A 20 -14.23 12.83 -0.19
C GLY A 20 -15.61 13.46 -0.32
N THR A 21 -16.17 13.38 -1.52
CA THR A 21 -17.52 13.87 -1.83
C THR A 21 -18.61 12.99 -1.22
N SER A 22 -18.27 11.75 -0.88
CA SER A 22 -19.15 10.78 -0.23
C SER A 22 -18.34 9.65 0.42
N ALA A 23 -19.02 8.80 1.20
CA ALA A 23 -18.39 7.64 1.83
C ALA A 23 -17.88 6.64 0.79
N GLU A 24 -18.68 6.36 -0.25
CA GLU A 24 -18.30 5.46 -1.35
C GLU A 24 -17.12 6.01 -2.17
N THR A 25 -17.04 7.31 -2.39
CA THR A 25 -15.89 7.93 -3.07
C THR A 25 -14.63 7.84 -2.21
N ASN A 26 -14.74 8.07 -0.91
CA ASN A 26 -13.64 7.90 0.03
C ASN A 26 -13.12 6.44 0.01
N LEU A 27 -14.00 5.44 0.18
CA LEU A 27 -13.59 4.04 0.21
C LEU A 27 -13.06 3.52 -1.14
N LYS A 28 -13.61 3.99 -2.28
CA LYS A 28 -13.02 3.72 -3.60
C LYS A 28 -11.60 4.26 -3.68
N THR A 29 -11.38 5.48 -3.17
CA THR A 29 -10.05 6.09 -3.16
C THR A 29 -9.10 5.33 -2.27
N VAL A 30 -9.54 4.87 -1.08
CA VAL A 30 -8.74 4.01 -0.19
C VAL A 30 -8.29 2.75 -0.91
N LYS A 31 -9.22 2.08 -1.61
CA LYS A 31 -8.93 0.85 -2.36
C LYS A 31 -7.87 1.06 -3.44
N LEU A 32 -7.96 2.16 -4.18
CA LEU A 32 -7.01 2.46 -5.26
C LEU A 32 -5.66 2.95 -4.70
N ALA A 33 -5.66 3.70 -3.60
CA ALA A 33 -4.46 4.13 -2.90
C ALA A 33 -3.68 2.95 -2.30
N SER A 34 -4.34 1.96 -1.71
CA SER A 34 -3.65 0.76 -1.18
C SER A 34 -3.04 -0.11 -2.27
N ALA A 35 -3.56 0.01 -3.50
CA ALA A 35 -3.03 -0.61 -4.71
C ALA A 35 -2.02 0.29 -5.45
N LYS A 36 -1.54 1.38 -4.83
CA LYS A 36 -0.55 2.32 -5.39
C LYS A 36 -0.95 2.93 -6.75
N TYR A 37 -2.26 2.98 -7.02
CA TYR A 37 -2.76 3.54 -8.27
C TYR A 37 -2.55 5.07 -8.33
N TYR A 38 -2.48 5.72 -7.17
CA TYR A 38 -2.39 7.17 -7.01
C TYR A 38 -0.99 7.69 -6.65
N ASP A 39 0.06 6.89 -6.87
CA ASP A 39 1.44 7.28 -6.51
C ASP A 39 1.95 8.52 -7.25
N GLU A 40 1.36 8.81 -8.42
CA GLU A 40 1.71 9.93 -9.31
C GLU A 40 0.80 11.17 -9.12
N LEU A 41 -0.06 11.21 -8.09
CA LEU A 41 -0.81 12.44 -7.78
C LEU A 41 0.13 13.59 -7.40
N PRO A 42 -0.29 14.86 -7.58
CA PRO A 42 0.39 16.01 -6.99
C PRO A 42 0.60 15.82 -5.49
N THR A 43 1.64 16.44 -4.92
CA THR A 43 1.92 16.36 -3.47
C THR A 43 1.39 17.55 -2.68
N GLU A 44 0.68 18.46 -3.35
CA GLU A 44 0.08 19.65 -2.74
C GLU A 44 -1.32 19.92 -3.30
N GLY A 45 -2.19 20.51 -2.47
CA GLY A 45 -3.51 20.94 -2.88
C GLY A 45 -3.49 22.21 -3.73
N ASN A 46 -4.64 22.61 -4.25
CA ASN A 46 -4.83 23.89 -4.93
C ASN A 46 -6.20 24.48 -4.58
N GLU A 47 -6.47 25.70 -5.04
CA GLU A 47 -7.72 26.43 -4.77
C GLU A 47 -8.96 25.75 -5.37
N HIS A 48 -8.80 24.86 -6.35
CA HIS A 48 -9.89 24.12 -6.98
C HIS A 48 -10.20 22.78 -6.28
N GLY A 49 -9.51 22.47 -5.18
CA GLY A 49 -9.73 21.25 -4.42
C GLY A 49 -9.23 19.99 -5.11
N GLN A 50 -8.09 20.05 -5.81
CA GLN A 50 -7.46 18.84 -6.36
C GLN A 50 -7.12 17.82 -5.26
N ALA A 51 -7.21 16.54 -5.61
CA ALA A 51 -6.67 15.48 -4.78
C ALA A 51 -5.14 15.56 -4.76
N PHE A 52 -4.52 15.29 -3.61
CA PHE A 52 -3.08 15.24 -3.51
C PHE A 52 -2.60 14.16 -2.53
N ARG A 53 -1.36 13.73 -2.72
CA ARG A 53 -0.66 12.77 -1.88
C ARG A 53 0.14 13.50 -0.80
N ASP A 54 -0.22 13.28 0.45
CA ASP A 54 0.39 13.94 1.61
C ASP A 54 1.62 13.16 2.10
N VAL A 55 2.77 13.43 1.47
CA VAL A 55 4.02 12.70 1.69
C VAL A 55 4.64 12.93 3.08
N GLU A 56 4.32 14.04 3.74
CA GLU A 56 4.79 14.28 5.11
C GLU A 56 3.99 13.42 6.09
N LEU A 57 2.66 13.40 5.99
CA LEU A 57 1.85 12.54 6.84
C LEU A 57 2.11 11.04 6.58
N GLU A 58 2.47 10.64 5.35
CA GLU A 58 2.93 9.27 5.06
C GLU A 58 4.15 8.88 5.91
N LYS A 59 5.15 9.77 6.05
CA LYS A 59 6.36 9.52 6.84
C LYS A 59 6.03 9.40 8.32
N GLU A 60 5.24 10.32 8.84
CA GLU A 60 4.81 10.33 10.25
C GLU A 60 4.06 9.03 10.60
N LEU A 61 3.08 8.65 9.77
CA LEU A 61 2.31 7.43 9.99
C LEU A 61 3.14 6.16 9.84
N LEU A 62 4.19 6.17 9.01
CA LEU A 62 5.10 5.03 8.90
C LEU A 62 5.92 4.86 10.19
N ILE A 63 6.40 5.95 10.79
CA ILE A 63 7.08 5.93 12.08
C ILE A 63 6.12 5.39 13.15
N GLU A 64 4.88 5.90 13.19
CA GLU A 64 3.87 5.41 14.13
C GLU A 64 3.55 3.92 13.94
N ALA A 65 3.45 3.45 12.69
CA ALA A 65 3.25 2.04 12.37
C ALA A 65 4.41 1.16 12.91
N GLN A 66 5.65 1.65 12.82
CA GLN A 66 6.84 0.97 13.36
C GLN A 66 6.84 0.92 14.90
N ASN A 67 6.32 1.96 15.54
CA ASN A 67 6.23 2.07 17.00
C ASN A 67 5.09 1.24 17.62
N LEU A 68 4.18 0.68 16.82
CA LEU A 68 3.08 -0.15 17.34
C LEU A 68 3.55 -1.44 18.02
N GLY A 69 4.74 -1.92 17.66
CA GLY A 69 5.32 -3.14 18.19
C GLY A 69 4.68 -4.44 17.71
N LEU A 70 3.66 -4.38 16.83
CA LEU A 70 2.97 -5.55 16.25
C LEU A 70 3.83 -6.29 15.21
N GLY A 71 4.71 -5.57 14.52
CA GLY A 71 5.60 -6.09 13.49
C GLY A 71 4.92 -6.90 12.38
N ALA A 72 5.70 -7.76 11.76
CA ALA A 72 5.22 -8.70 10.75
C ALA A 72 4.59 -9.91 11.46
N GLN A 73 3.34 -9.74 11.91
CA GLN A 73 2.47 -10.71 12.60
C GLN A 73 2.83 -11.01 14.07
N PHE A 74 4.11 -11.19 14.40
CA PHE A 74 4.54 -11.69 15.72
C PHE A 74 5.48 -10.74 16.47
N GLY A 75 5.18 -9.45 16.41
CA GLY A 75 5.96 -8.42 17.10
C GLY A 75 7.11 -7.84 16.25
N GLY A 76 7.54 -6.64 16.61
CA GLY A 76 8.68 -5.95 15.98
C GLY A 76 8.29 -4.73 15.14
N LYS A 77 9.15 -4.37 14.18
CA LYS A 77 9.10 -3.09 13.45
C LYS A 77 8.20 -3.10 12.21
N TYR A 78 8.17 -4.21 11.46
CA TYR A 78 7.62 -4.25 10.10
C TYR A 78 6.11 -4.50 10.07
N PHE A 79 5.33 -3.63 10.72
CA PHE A 79 3.87 -3.66 10.63
C PHE A 79 3.36 -3.19 9.26
N ALA A 80 4.04 -2.20 8.67
CA ALA A 80 3.78 -1.68 7.34
C ALA A 80 5.05 -1.71 6.49
N HIS A 81 4.91 -2.07 5.21
CA HIS A 81 5.91 -1.82 4.18
C HIS A 81 6.03 -0.33 3.89
N ASP A 82 4.90 0.34 3.66
CA ASP A 82 4.78 1.76 3.39
C ASP A 82 3.37 2.27 3.71
N ILE A 83 3.21 3.60 3.67
CA ILE A 83 1.93 4.29 3.83
C ILE A 83 1.62 5.08 2.55
N ARG A 84 0.34 5.19 2.21
CA ARG A 84 -0.20 6.19 1.28
C ARG A 84 -1.24 7.05 1.97
N VAL A 85 -1.16 8.36 1.80
CA VAL A 85 -2.14 9.30 2.33
C VAL A 85 -2.66 10.17 1.21
N ILE A 86 -3.94 10.02 0.86
CA ILE A 86 -4.61 10.86 -0.14
C ILE A 86 -5.55 11.84 0.55
N ARG A 87 -5.37 13.12 0.27
CA ARG A 87 -6.25 14.21 0.70
C ARG A 87 -7.23 14.51 -0.42
N LEU A 88 -8.51 14.55 -0.11
CA LEU A 88 -9.59 14.86 -1.04
C LEU A 88 -10.35 16.11 -0.58
N PRO A 89 -10.98 16.86 -1.52
CA PRO A 89 -11.94 17.89 -1.16
C PRO A 89 -13.14 17.25 -0.44
N ARG A 90 -13.85 18.05 0.35
CA ARG A 90 -14.98 17.60 1.16
C ARG A 90 -16.02 18.70 1.26
N HIS A 91 -17.27 18.32 1.49
CA HIS A 91 -18.30 19.27 1.91
C HIS A 91 -17.91 19.88 3.27
N GLY A 92 -18.23 21.17 3.50
CA GLY A 92 -17.83 21.89 4.71
C GLY A 92 -18.27 21.19 6.01
N ALA A 93 -19.46 20.59 6.00
CA ALA A 93 -20.06 19.85 7.11
C ALA A 93 -19.69 18.35 7.17
N SER A 94 -18.72 17.88 6.39
CA SER A 94 -18.38 16.46 6.30
C SER A 94 -16.86 16.25 6.28
N CYS A 95 -16.39 15.14 6.84
CA CYS A 95 -14.99 14.72 6.77
C CYS A 95 -14.88 13.19 6.84
N PRO A 96 -15.24 12.46 5.76
CA PRO A 96 -15.06 11.02 5.74
C PRO A 96 -13.57 10.70 5.82
N VAL A 97 -13.22 9.71 6.64
CA VAL A 97 -11.85 9.20 6.76
C VAL A 97 -11.91 7.69 6.56
N GLY A 98 -11.13 7.21 5.61
CA GLY A 98 -11.05 5.80 5.28
C GLY A 98 -9.64 5.28 5.49
N MET A 99 -9.55 4.03 5.93
CA MET A 99 -8.30 3.31 6.13
C MET A 99 -8.45 1.92 5.52
N GLY A 100 -7.44 1.49 4.76
CA GLY A 100 -7.43 0.17 4.13
C GLY A 100 -6.00 -0.33 3.94
N VAL A 101 -5.87 -1.59 3.54
CA VAL A 101 -4.56 -2.23 3.36
C VAL A 101 -4.49 -3.01 2.05
N SER A 102 -3.29 -3.13 1.49
CA SER A 102 -2.90 -4.32 0.73
C SER A 102 -2.08 -5.24 1.65
N CYS A 103 -2.37 -6.54 1.60
CA CYS A 103 -1.75 -7.53 2.48
C CYS A 103 -0.47 -8.10 1.88
N SER A 104 0.15 -9.08 2.54
CA SER A 104 1.28 -9.85 2.00
C SER A 104 0.99 -10.48 0.62
N ALA A 105 -0.29 -10.70 0.28
CA ALA A 105 -0.71 -11.14 -1.04
C ALA A 105 -1.10 -9.94 -1.94
N ASP A 106 -0.16 -9.00 -2.11
CA ASP A 106 -0.30 -7.79 -2.94
C ASP A 106 -0.39 -8.16 -4.43
N ARG A 107 -1.60 -8.06 -5.00
CA ARG A 107 -1.97 -8.70 -6.29
C ARG A 107 -2.84 -7.79 -7.15
N ASN A 108 -2.20 -6.81 -7.75
CA ASN A 108 -2.73 -5.88 -8.74
C ASN A 108 -1.91 -5.97 -10.04
N ILE A 109 -2.53 -5.66 -11.17
CA ILE A 109 -1.84 -5.58 -12.46
C ILE A 109 -2.51 -4.52 -13.33
N LYS A 110 -1.72 -3.58 -13.85
CA LYS A 110 -2.20 -2.57 -14.81
C LYS A 110 -2.16 -3.17 -16.22
N ALA A 111 -3.15 -2.82 -17.03
CA ALA A 111 -3.17 -3.18 -18.44
C ALA A 111 -3.75 -2.02 -19.25
N LYS A 112 -3.36 -1.93 -20.53
CA LYS A 112 -3.92 -0.95 -21.47
C LYS A 112 -4.05 -1.55 -22.85
N ILE A 113 -5.08 -1.12 -23.57
CA ILE A 113 -5.29 -1.44 -24.98
C ILE A 113 -5.20 -0.13 -25.75
N ASN A 114 -4.42 -0.10 -26.82
CA ASN A 114 -4.31 1.05 -27.71
C ASN A 114 -4.20 0.58 -29.17
N ARG A 115 -4.04 1.53 -30.10
CA ARG A 115 -3.93 1.23 -31.55
C ARG A 115 -2.76 0.31 -31.88
N GLN A 116 -1.77 0.20 -31.00
CA GLN A 116 -0.56 -0.61 -31.17
C GLN A 116 -0.70 -2.02 -30.58
N GLY A 117 -1.74 -2.32 -29.78
CA GLY A 117 -2.00 -3.66 -29.25
C GLY A 117 -2.43 -3.69 -27.79
N ILE A 118 -2.19 -4.83 -27.14
CA ILE A 118 -2.53 -5.13 -25.75
C ILE A 118 -1.25 -5.11 -24.92
N TRP A 119 -1.26 -4.33 -23.84
CA TRP A 119 -0.14 -4.19 -22.92
C TRP A 119 -0.56 -4.61 -21.53
N ILE A 120 0.31 -5.36 -20.86
CA ILE A 120 0.15 -5.79 -19.47
C ILE A 120 1.39 -5.40 -18.68
N GLU A 121 1.21 -4.95 -17.45
CA GLU A 121 2.30 -4.60 -16.54
C GLU A 121 3.21 -5.80 -16.32
N LYS A 122 4.52 -5.55 -16.42
CA LYS A 122 5.55 -6.57 -16.20
C LYS A 122 5.85 -6.66 -14.71
N LEU A 123 5.56 -7.82 -14.13
CA LEU A 123 5.93 -8.16 -12.76
C LEU A 123 7.31 -8.85 -12.72
N GLU A 124 7.85 -9.05 -11.51
CA GLU A 124 9.07 -9.81 -11.32
C GLU A 124 8.85 -11.31 -11.60
N HIS A 125 9.69 -11.90 -12.45
CA HIS A 125 9.67 -13.34 -12.76
C HIS A 125 10.73 -14.16 -12.02
N ASN A 126 11.74 -13.51 -11.42
CA ASN A 126 12.79 -14.14 -10.62
C ASN A 126 12.80 -13.59 -9.18
N PRO A 127 11.79 -13.90 -8.34
CA PRO A 127 11.71 -13.39 -6.97
C PRO A 127 12.85 -13.90 -6.07
N GLY A 128 13.50 -15.01 -6.43
CA GLY A 128 14.63 -15.57 -5.67
C GLY A 128 15.80 -14.61 -5.49
N LYS A 129 15.93 -13.60 -6.36
CA LYS A 129 16.95 -12.54 -6.23
C LYS A 129 16.76 -11.67 -4.98
N TYR A 130 15.55 -11.56 -4.44
CA TYR A 130 15.27 -10.76 -3.24
C TYR A 130 15.57 -11.51 -1.92
N ILE A 131 15.82 -12.82 -1.99
CA ILE A 131 16.32 -13.58 -0.83
C ILE A 131 17.76 -13.10 -0.54
N PRO A 132 18.11 -12.74 0.71
CA PRO A 132 19.48 -12.40 1.08
C PRO A 132 20.47 -13.50 0.67
N GLU A 133 21.66 -13.12 0.20
CA GLU A 133 22.59 -14.05 -0.44
C GLU A 133 22.99 -15.21 0.49
N GLU A 134 23.20 -14.90 1.76
CA GLU A 134 23.50 -15.83 2.83
C GLU A 134 22.40 -16.88 3.04
N LEU A 135 21.13 -16.56 2.73
CA LEU A 135 19.98 -17.46 2.87
C LEU A 135 19.64 -18.23 1.58
N ARG A 136 20.09 -17.77 0.41
CA ARG A 136 19.76 -18.40 -0.89
C ARG A 136 20.21 -19.86 -0.99
N LYS A 137 21.32 -20.22 -0.31
CA LYS A 137 21.92 -21.55 -0.38
C LYS A 137 21.38 -22.51 0.69
N ALA A 138 20.78 -22.01 1.77
CA ALA A 138 20.28 -22.80 2.88
C ALA A 138 19.09 -23.71 2.50
N GLY A 139 18.34 -23.36 1.44
CA GLY A 139 17.15 -24.08 0.99
C GLY A 139 17.38 -25.14 -0.10
N ARG A 140 18.60 -25.34 -0.60
CA ARG A 140 18.90 -26.50 -1.47
C ARG A 140 18.94 -27.76 -0.58
N ARG A 141 17.76 -28.27 -0.20
CA ARG A 141 17.63 -29.69 0.14
C ARG A 141 18.28 -30.46 -1.01
N ARG A 142 19.34 -31.22 -0.70
CA ARG A 142 19.95 -32.16 -1.64
C ARG A 142 18.81 -32.97 -2.26
N SER A 143 18.52 -32.75 -3.53
CA SER A 143 17.69 -33.64 -4.35
C SER A 143 18.47 -34.93 -4.60
N GLY A 144 18.68 -35.69 -3.52
CA GLY A 144 19.61 -36.81 -3.47
C GLY A 144 19.56 -37.50 -2.11
N ALA A 145 18.38 -38.01 -1.75
CA ALA A 145 18.22 -39.09 -0.79
C ALA A 145 16.91 -39.82 -1.14
N ARG A 146 17.09 -40.90 -1.91
CA ARG A 146 16.22 -42.07 -2.18
C ARG A 146 14.71 -41.86 -2.21
#